data_AF-A0AAV4P2N1-F1
#
_entry.id   AF-A0AAV4P2N1-F1
#
_cell.length_a   1.000
_cell.length_b   1.000
_cell.length_c   1.000
_cell.angle_alpha   90.00
_cell.angle_beta   90.00
_cell.angle_gamma   90.00
#
_symmetry.space_group_name_H-M   'P 1'
#
loop_
_entity.id
_entity.type
_entity.pdbx_description
1 polymer ?
#
loop_
_entity_poly.entity_id
_entity_poly.type
_entity_poly.pdbx_seq_one_letter_code
_entity_poly.pdbx_strand_id
1 'polypeptide(L)'
;MRHAILYQKLELSIGVRPGQISKVTQGQVTTMGDVAKLGLPLQHSAQTSQLLKIGSQSYIDIKFLFREVEDALFRMSVHRDRVLTYKTEEVQVIAQDEFYVEQSKTGHIDKQLARVRIFFLAFITGMPSVEVGLNDIIRQGKEVVGRYDIIPVVTEEWIRLEDCEFHSCVIQDEFYKNRVIKFHPPDACLFELLRFRIRPPKNRELPLQVRVFMTVSNTSVEIRSDILVPGYSSRKQGQVPCENIQIRFPIPECWIYLFRTEKHFRYGSKKSTARRPGKIKGLERIIGAAQNLDPSLIEVSAGQAKYEHVFHAVVWRIPRLPKEGQGAYTQQLFLLRTELTSFDQIPDSFEQYVDVEFTMPATYVSHTTVRSVSVTNPVPPEKYVRYISKHEYKVEIDFKNSSDEIDNLMTTPSGSAPPLQHHSISTTPAVQESTEDEDKEEDSD
;
A
#
# COMPACT_ATOMS: atom_id res chain seq x y z
N MET A 1 -8.11 -19.55 9.80
CA MET A 1 -7.73 -18.30 10.50
C MET A 1 -8.88 -17.89 11.41
N ARG A 2 -8.63 -17.37 12.62
CA ARG A 2 -9.71 -16.92 13.53
C ARG A 2 -9.81 -15.40 13.42
N HIS A 3 -10.98 -14.89 13.09
CA HIS A 3 -11.27 -13.45 13.09
C HIS A 3 -12.38 -13.15 14.10
N ALA A 4 -12.31 -11.95 14.67
CA ALA A 4 -13.36 -11.44 15.53
C ALA A 4 -14.12 -10.36 14.76
N ILE A 5 -15.44 -10.45 14.71
CA ILE A 5 -16.28 -9.30 14.38
C ILE A 5 -16.42 -8.51 15.68
N LEU A 6 -15.91 -7.29 15.65
CA LEU A 6 -15.81 -6.42 16.80
C LEU A 6 -16.79 -5.27 16.61
N TYR A 7 -17.61 -5.02 17.63
CA TYR A 7 -18.36 -3.77 17.72
C TYR A 7 -17.54 -2.79 18.54
N GLN A 8 -17.20 -1.66 17.93
CA GLN A 8 -16.34 -0.66 18.52
C GLN A 8 -17.17 0.58 18.84
N LYS A 9 -17.47 0.78 20.13
CA LYS A 9 -18.06 2.01 20.64
C LYS A 9 -16.93 2.86 21.23
N LEU A 10 -16.80 4.11 20.84
CA LEU A 10 -15.76 4.97 21.42
C LEU A 10 -16.30 5.66 22.67
N GLU A 11 -15.62 5.50 23.79
CA GLU A 11 -15.93 6.23 25.02
C GLU A 11 -14.88 7.31 25.27
N LEU A 12 -15.31 8.39 25.89
CA LEU A 12 -14.42 9.48 26.24
C LEU A 12 -13.61 9.07 27.49
N SER A 13 -12.29 8.97 27.33
CA SER A 13 -11.37 8.74 28.45
C SER A 13 -10.42 9.93 28.63
N ILE A 14 -9.88 10.08 29.83
CA ILE A 14 -8.92 11.16 30.13
C ILE A 14 -7.51 10.58 29.91
N GLY A 15 -6.73 11.12 28.97
CA GLY A 15 -5.39 10.60 28.67
C GLY A 15 -4.62 11.41 27.62
N VAL A 16 -3.29 11.41 27.68
CA VAL A 16 -2.44 12.22 26.79
C VAL A 16 -2.25 11.54 25.42
N ARG A 17 -2.55 12.27 24.33
CA ARG A 17 -2.40 11.76 22.96
C ARG A 17 -0.92 11.46 22.60
N PRO A 18 -0.61 10.34 21.93
CA PRO A 18 0.72 10.09 21.37
C PRO A 18 1.06 11.17 20.33
N GLY A 19 2.13 11.95 20.58
CA GLY A 19 2.54 13.09 19.74
C GLY A 19 2.44 14.46 20.42
N GLN A 20 1.64 14.59 21.49
CA GLN A 20 1.74 15.75 22.39
C GLN A 20 2.70 15.50 23.56
N ILE A 21 3.11 14.24 23.76
CA ILE A 21 4.13 13.85 24.74
C ILE A 21 5.44 14.62 24.48
N SER A 22 5.83 14.87 23.23
CA SER A 22 7.05 15.63 22.88
C SER A 22 7.08 17.05 23.45
N LYS A 23 5.91 17.71 23.60
CA LYS A 23 5.80 19.03 24.26
C LYS A 23 5.90 18.92 25.79
N VAL A 24 5.49 17.80 26.36
CA VAL A 24 5.62 17.51 27.81
C VAL A 24 7.05 17.10 28.16
N THR A 25 7.75 16.38 27.27
CA THR A 25 9.13 15.89 27.49
C THR A 25 10.20 16.98 27.34
N GLN A 26 9.89 18.13 26.74
CA GLN A 26 10.80 19.29 26.61
C GLN A 26 10.89 20.18 27.87
N GLY A 27 10.35 19.74 29.02
CA GLY A 27 10.56 20.41 30.31
C GLY A 27 9.76 21.69 30.54
N GLN A 28 8.75 21.99 29.71
CA GLN A 28 7.90 23.17 29.86
C GLN A 28 6.73 23.00 30.86
N VAL A 29 6.64 21.88 31.58
CA VAL A 29 5.57 21.61 32.55
C VAL A 29 6.18 20.99 33.80
N THR A 30 6.37 21.79 34.84
CA THR A 30 6.99 21.36 36.12
C THR A 30 5.99 21.22 37.26
N THR A 31 4.73 21.63 37.08
CA THR A 31 3.69 21.49 38.11
C THR A 31 2.35 21.04 37.54
N MET A 32 1.53 20.34 38.37
CA MET A 32 0.17 19.92 38.01
C MET A 32 -0.76 21.10 37.65
N GLY A 33 -0.45 22.32 38.09
CA GLY A 33 -1.22 23.54 37.73
C GLY A 33 -1.03 23.98 36.28
N ASP A 34 0.15 23.75 35.70
CA ASP A 34 0.43 24.11 34.30
C ASP A 34 -0.24 23.14 33.32
N VAL A 35 -0.46 21.89 33.74
CA VAL A 35 -1.25 20.88 33.01
C VAL A 35 -2.73 21.29 32.89
N ALA A 36 -3.28 21.93 33.92
CA ALA A 36 -4.67 22.41 33.92
C ALA A 36 -4.88 23.62 33.01
N LYS A 37 -3.88 24.50 32.87
CA LYS A 37 -3.90 25.64 31.92
C LYS A 37 -3.75 25.22 30.45
N LEU A 38 -3.11 24.08 30.19
CA LEU A 38 -2.97 23.53 28.84
C LEU A 38 -4.23 22.83 28.33
N GLY A 39 -5.25 22.63 29.18
CA GLY A 39 -6.37 21.74 28.91
C GLY A 39 -5.85 20.32 28.81
N LEU A 40 -6.17 19.45 29.77
CA LEU A 40 -5.85 18.02 29.63
C LEU A 40 -6.33 17.56 28.26
N PRO A 41 -5.45 17.13 27.33
CA PRO A 41 -5.91 16.65 26.05
C PRO A 41 -6.79 15.45 26.35
N LEU A 42 -8.09 15.56 26.06
CA LEU A 42 -9.01 14.45 26.24
C LEU A 42 -8.77 13.47 25.08
N GLN A 43 -8.68 12.18 25.40
CA GLN A 43 -8.45 11.13 24.42
C GLN A 43 -9.66 10.20 24.42
N HIS A 44 -10.38 10.20 23.30
CA HIS A 44 -11.39 9.18 23.05
C HIS A 44 -10.70 7.83 22.91
N SER A 45 -11.06 6.86 23.74
CA SER A 45 -10.56 5.49 23.65
C SER A 45 -11.66 4.59 23.14
N ALA A 46 -11.27 3.68 22.25
CA ALA A 46 -12.23 2.75 21.69
C ALA A 46 -12.51 1.64 22.69
N GLN A 47 -13.77 1.53 23.12
CA GLN A 47 -14.26 0.34 23.79
C GLN A 47 -14.74 -0.67 22.75
N THR A 48 -13.86 -1.63 22.50
CA THR A 48 -14.13 -2.72 21.58
C THR A 48 -14.78 -3.86 22.34
N SER A 49 -16.03 -4.17 22.02
CA SER A 49 -16.72 -5.37 22.47
C SER A 49 -16.64 -6.44 21.39
N GLN A 50 -16.24 -7.65 21.77
CA GLN A 50 -16.28 -8.79 20.86
C GLN A 50 -17.70 -9.34 20.81
N LEU A 51 -18.39 -9.14 19.68
CA LEU A 51 -19.72 -9.69 19.48
C LEU A 51 -19.65 -11.16 19.04
N LEU A 52 -18.80 -11.45 18.06
CA LEU A 52 -18.73 -12.76 17.44
C LEU A 52 -17.30 -13.13 17.07
N LYS A 53 -17.00 -14.43 17.15
CA LYS A 53 -15.73 -15.00 16.69
C LYS A 53 -16.02 -16.02 15.61
N ILE A 54 -15.51 -15.78 14.40
CA ILE A 54 -15.74 -16.62 13.23
C ILE A 54 -14.39 -17.14 12.75
N GLY A 55 -14.38 -18.36 12.24
CA GLY A 55 -13.22 -18.94 11.58
C GLY A 55 -13.62 -19.57 10.26
N SER A 56 -12.84 -19.29 9.21
CA SER A 56 -12.84 -20.09 7.98
C SER A 56 -11.43 -20.64 7.73
N GLN A 57 -11.37 -21.71 6.94
CA GLN A 57 -10.14 -22.23 6.36
C GLN A 57 -9.77 -21.49 5.07
N SER A 58 -10.70 -20.73 4.46
CA SER A 58 -10.46 -19.90 3.27
C SER A 58 -10.43 -18.42 3.65
N TYR A 59 -9.37 -17.72 3.21
CA TYR A 59 -9.27 -16.27 3.37
C TYR A 59 -10.32 -15.53 2.54
N ILE A 60 -10.65 -16.05 1.36
CA ILE A 60 -11.63 -15.44 0.44
C ILE A 60 -13.00 -15.36 1.10
N ASP A 61 -13.44 -16.43 1.76
CA ASP A 61 -14.73 -16.47 2.48
C ASP A 61 -14.78 -15.42 3.59
N ILE A 62 -13.66 -15.27 4.31
CA ILE A 62 -13.54 -14.27 5.38
C ILE A 62 -13.61 -12.86 4.80
N LYS A 63 -12.90 -12.59 3.70
CA LYS A 63 -12.90 -11.29 3.03
C LYS A 63 -14.31 -10.95 2.52
N PHE A 64 -15.00 -11.92 1.94
CA PHE A 64 -16.39 -11.79 1.51
C PHE A 64 -17.32 -11.48 2.68
N LEU A 65 -17.24 -12.24 3.78
CA LEU A 65 -18.03 -12.02 4.97
C LEU A 65 -17.82 -10.61 5.57
N PHE A 66 -16.57 -10.15 5.65
CA PHE A 66 -16.28 -8.79 6.13
C PHE A 66 -16.93 -7.73 5.25
N ARG A 67 -16.83 -7.89 3.93
CA ARG A 67 -17.47 -6.98 2.98
C ARG A 67 -18.98 -6.94 3.18
N GLU A 68 -19.64 -8.10 3.28
CA GLU A 68 -21.09 -8.16 3.49
C GLU A 68 -21.52 -7.55 4.82
N VAL A 69 -20.74 -7.74 5.89
CA VAL A 69 -21.01 -7.12 7.20
C VAL A 69 -20.83 -5.60 7.13
N GLU A 70 -19.75 -5.10 6.53
CA GLU A 70 -19.55 -3.66 6.34
C GLU A 70 -20.67 -3.04 5.50
N ASP A 71 -21.08 -3.71 4.44
CA ASP A 71 -22.17 -3.30 3.56
C ASP A 71 -23.53 -3.29 4.28
N ALA A 72 -23.79 -4.28 5.15
CA ALA A 72 -24.98 -4.31 5.98
C ALA A 72 -24.97 -3.14 6.98
N LEU A 73 -23.85 -2.91 7.68
CA LEU A 73 -23.68 -1.78 8.61
C LEU A 73 -23.89 -0.43 7.92
N PHE A 74 -23.37 -0.26 6.71
CA PHE A 74 -23.55 0.95 5.91
C PHE A 74 -25.02 1.21 5.54
N ARG A 75 -25.80 0.16 5.32
CA ARG A 75 -27.24 0.26 4.98
C ARG A 75 -28.15 0.36 6.20
N MET A 76 -27.63 0.16 7.41
CA MET A 76 -28.44 0.25 8.62
C MET A 76 -28.91 1.68 8.87
N SER A 77 -30.14 1.83 9.34
CA SER A 77 -30.66 3.10 9.83
C SER A 77 -30.21 3.33 11.25
N VAL A 78 -29.53 4.45 11.50
CA VAL A 78 -29.11 4.86 12.84
C VAL A 78 -29.69 6.23 13.13
N HIS A 79 -30.30 6.40 14.31
CA HIS A 79 -30.90 7.65 14.75
C HIS A 79 -30.31 8.04 16.10
N ARG A 80 -30.20 9.34 16.33
CA ARG A 80 -29.76 9.88 17.62
C ARG A 80 -31.00 10.16 18.46
N ASP A 81 -31.31 9.26 19.38
CA ASP A 81 -32.54 9.35 20.20
C ASP A 81 -32.37 10.23 21.45
N ARG A 82 -31.14 10.62 21.80
CA ARG A 82 -30.83 11.38 23.01
C ARG A 82 -29.89 12.54 22.72
N VAL A 83 -30.20 13.67 23.34
CA VAL A 83 -29.31 14.84 23.40
C VAL A 83 -28.21 14.53 24.39
N LEU A 84 -26.97 14.49 23.91
CA LEU A 84 -25.78 14.32 24.73
C LEU A 84 -25.02 15.65 24.81
N THR A 85 -24.24 15.82 25.87
CA THR A 85 -23.41 17.00 26.12
C THR A 85 -21.95 16.58 26.26
N TYR A 86 -21.08 17.21 25.50
CA TYR A 86 -19.64 16.95 25.53
C TYR A 86 -18.89 18.09 26.19
N LYS A 87 -17.85 17.77 26.97
CA LYS A 87 -16.95 18.78 27.55
C LYS A 87 -16.11 19.48 26.48
N THR A 88 -15.72 18.72 25.46
CA THR A 88 -14.95 19.17 24.30
C THR A 88 -15.59 18.56 23.07
N GLU A 89 -15.95 19.41 22.10
CA GLU A 89 -16.55 18.95 20.85
C GLU A 89 -15.48 18.70 19.80
N GLU A 90 -15.52 17.53 19.16
CA GLU A 90 -14.61 17.20 18.07
C GLU A 90 -15.31 16.36 17.00
N VAL A 91 -14.81 16.49 15.78
CA VAL A 91 -15.20 15.69 14.62
C VAL A 91 -13.98 15.13 13.92
N GLN A 92 -14.07 13.88 13.49
CA GLN A 92 -13.01 13.20 12.76
C GLN A 92 -13.56 12.68 11.43
N VAL A 93 -12.82 12.94 10.37
CA VAL A 93 -13.09 12.44 9.02
C VAL A 93 -11.94 11.55 8.59
N ILE A 94 -12.25 10.33 8.16
CA ILE A 94 -11.26 9.40 7.60
C ILE A 94 -11.62 9.17 6.14
N ALA A 95 -10.77 9.66 5.24
CA ALA A 95 -10.84 9.34 3.82
C ALA A 95 -9.98 8.09 3.56
N GLN A 96 -10.65 6.98 3.28
CA GLN A 96 -10.02 5.71 2.91
C GLN A 96 -10.12 5.50 1.40
N ASP A 97 -8.98 5.52 0.73
CA ASP A 97 -8.85 5.08 -0.65
C ASP A 97 -8.66 3.56 -0.69
N GLU A 98 -9.37 2.90 -1.58
CA GLU A 98 -9.22 1.49 -1.93
C GLU A 98 -8.82 1.42 -3.40
N PHE A 99 -7.57 1.10 -3.65
CA PHE A 99 -6.95 1.09 -4.96
C PHE A 99 -6.60 -0.33 -5.38
N TYR A 100 -7.19 -0.77 -6.50
CA TYR A 100 -6.99 -2.08 -7.07
C TYR A 100 -6.28 -2.00 -8.43
N VAL A 101 -5.28 -2.85 -8.64
CA VAL A 101 -4.47 -2.88 -9.87
C VAL A 101 -4.32 -4.31 -10.37
N GLU A 102 -4.51 -4.53 -11.68
CA GLU A 102 -4.01 -5.72 -12.36
C GLU A 102 -2.77 -5.32 -13.17
N GLN A 103 -1.67 -6.02 -12.92
CA GLN A 103 -0.37 -5.76 -13.52
C GLN A 103 0.08 -6.99 -14.30
N SER A 104 0.46 -6.79 -15.57
CA SER A 104 1.05 -7.85 -16.41
C SER A 104 2.46 -8.21 -15.97
N LYS A 105 2.97 -9.34 -16.48
CA LYS A 105 4.32 -9.85 -16.18
C LYS A 105 5.46 -8.91 -16.59
N THR A 106 5.21 -8.01 -17.55
CA THR A 106 6.18 -6.99 -17.98
C THR A 106 6.19 -5.75 -17.07
N GLY A 107 5.19 -5.64 -16.20
CA GLY A 107 4.97 -4.52 -15.29
C GLY A 107 3.96 -3.49 -15.79
N HIS A 108 3.35 -3.68 -16.96
CA HIS A 108 2.29 -2.81 -17.48
C HIS A 108 1.01 -2.93 -16.65
N ILE A 109 0.29 -1.82 -16.46
CA ILE A 109 -0.98 -1.79 -15.73
C ILE A 109 -2.13 -2.03 -16.71
N ASP A 110 -2.74 -3.21 -16.63
CA ASP A 110 -3.84 -3.58 -17.53
C ASP A 110 -5.17 -2.99 -17.05
N LYS A 111 -5.34 -2.90 -15.73
CA LYS A 111 -6.56 -2.38 -15.10
C LYS A 111 -6.27 -1.69 -13.79
N GLN A 112 -6.97 -0.58 -13.56
CA GLN A 112 -6.92 0.17 -12.31
C GLN A 112 -8.33 0.59 -11.91
N LEU A 113 -8.68 0.35 -10.65
CA LEU A 113 -9.95 0.73 -10.05
C LEU A 113 -9.69 1.46 -8.74
N ALA A 114 -10.44 2.52 -8.47
CA ALA A 114 -10.37 3.24 -7.22
C ALA A 114 -11.78 3.45 -6.66
N ARG A 115 -11.91 3.18 -5.36
CA ARG A 115 -13.10 3.50 -4.57
C ARG A 115 -12.66 4.31 -3.36
N VAL A 116 -13.45 5.29 -2.98
CA VAL A 116 -13.19 6.11 -1.80
C VAL A 116 -14.34 5.90 -0.83
N ARG A 117 -14.00 5.71 0.45
CA ARG A 117 -14.95 5.59 1.56
C ARG A 117 -14.64 6.68 2.56
N ILE A 118 -15.62 7.51 2.87
CA ILE A 118 -15.51 8.55 3.89
C ILE A 118 -16.14 8.01 5.16
N PHE A 119 -15.35 7.86 6.21
CA PHE A 119 -15.85 7.58 7.54
C PHE A 119 -15.91 8.86 8.37
N PHE A 120 -16.91 8.95 9.22
CA PHE A 120 -17.15 10.10 10.08
C PHE A 120 -17.35 9.66 11.53
N LEU A 121 -16.81 10.44 12.46
CA LEU A 121 -16.98 10.28 13.89
C LEU A 121 -17.21 11.65 14.50
N ALA A 122 -18.21 11.77 15.37
CA ALA A 122 -18.53 13.01 16.04
C ALA A 122 -18.77 12.83 17.52
N PHE A 123 -18.21 13.78 18.28
CA PHE A 123 -18.52 14.06 19.68
C PHE A 123 -19.03 15.49 19.74
N ILE A 124 -20.32 15.69 19.44
CA ILE A 124 -20.94 17.01 19.32
C ILE A 124 -22.21 17.09 20.18
N THR A 125 -22.37 18.17 20.94
CA THR A 125 -23.50 18.40 21.85
C THR A 125 -24.76 18.72 21.07
N GLY A 126 -25.91 18.29 21.57
CA GLY A 126 -27.19 18.60 20.92
C GLY A 126 -27.52 17.60 19.81
N MET A 127 -28.12 18.11 18.73
CA MET A 127 -28.38 17.37 17.49
C MET A 127 -28.10 18.26 16.27
N PRO A 128 -26.87 18.76 16.10
CA PRO A 128 -26.56 19.66 15.00
C PRO A 128 -26.53 18.92 13.67
N SER A 129 -26.87 19.64 12.60
CA SER A 129 -26.55 19.19 11.25
C SER A 129 -25.05 19.39 10.97
N VAL A 130 -24.48 18.47 10.21
CA VAL A 130 -23.09 18.51 9.75
C VAL A 130 -23.06 18.59 8.24
N GLU A 131 -22.14 19.39 7.71
CA GLU A 131 -21.87 19.49 6.28
C GLU A 131 -20.40 19.15 6.00
N VAL A 132 -20.15 18.23 5.07
CA VAL A 132 -18.80 17.88 4.62
C VAL A 132 -18.61 18.32 3.18
N GLY A 133 -17.53 19.07 2.92
CA GLY A 133 -17.11 19.49 1.60
C GLY A 133 -15.94 18.63 1.10
N LEU A 134 -16.09 18.07 -0.10
CA LEU A 134 -15.01 17.42 -0.86
C LEU A 134 -14.62 18.31 -2.05
N ASN A 135 -13.43 18.09 -2.61
CA ASN A 135 -12.96 18.72 -3.85
C ASN A 135 -13.66 18.21 -5.12
N ASP A 136 -14.99 18.20 -5.13
CA ASP A 136 -15.82 17.81 -6.28
C ASP A 136 -15.77 18.88 -7.37
N ILE A 137 -15.38 18.51 -8.59
CA ILE A 137 -15.22 19.38 -9.75
C ILE A 137 -16.49 20.17 -10.08
N ILE A 138 -17.67 19.61 -9.80
CA ILE A 138 -18.96 20.30 -10.04
C ILE A 138 -19.15 21.49 -9.09
N ARG A 139 -18.54 21.42 -7.90
CA ARG A 139 -18.58 22.45 -6.85
C ARG A 139 -17.39 23.43 -6.93
N GLN A 140 -16.44 23.21 -7.84
CA GLN A 140 -15.28 24.08 -8.01
C GLN A 140 -15.68 25.55 -8.20
N GLY A 141 -15.16 26.43 -7.35
CA GLY A 141 -15.45 27.87 -7.36
C GLY A 141 -16.83 28.26 -6.80
N LYS A 142 -17.67 27.30 -6.40
CA LYS A 142 -19.00 27.52 -5.80
C LYS A 142 -19.03 27.17 -4.31
N GLU A 143 -17.88 26.88 -3.72
CA GLU A 143 -17.75 26.58 -2.29
C GLU A 143 -18.05 27.84 -1.46
N VAL A 144 -19.18 27.85 -0.75
CA VAL A 144 -19.48 28.86 0.27
C VAL A 144 -19.31 28.21 1.64
N VAL A 145 -18.22 28.54 2.34
CA VAL A 145 -17.85 27.94 3.63
C VAL A 145 -17.31 29.00 4.59
N GLY A 146 -17.64 28.88 5.88
CA GLY A 146 -17.11 29.76 6.91
C GLY A 146 -15.60 29.57 7.10
N ARG A 147 -14.89 30.63 7.51
CA ARG A 147 -13.43 30.56 7.70
C ARG A 147 -13.00 29.48 8.71
N TYR A 148 -13.80 29.27 9.75
CA TYR A 148 -13.56 28.24 10.77
C TYR A 148 -13.92 26.82 10.30
N ASP A 149 -14.58 26.68 9.14
CA ASP A 149 -14.99 25.40 8.55
C ASP A 149 -14.03 24.85 7.50
N ILE A 150 -13.10 25.68 7.04
CA ILE A 150 -12.12 25.30 6.04
C ILE A 150 -11.07 24.38 6.68
N ILE A 151 -10.82 23.25 6.02
CA ILE A 151 -9.70 22.36 6.36
C ILE A 151 -8.45 22.86 5.62
N PRO A 152 -7.33 23.12 6.31
CA PRO A 152 -6.10 23.64 5.70
C PRO A 152 -5.35 22.55 4.91
N VAL A 153 -5.90 22.17 3.76
CA VAL A 153 -5.33 21.21 2.81
C VAL A 153 -5.06 21.90 1.47
N VAL A 154 -3.91 21.58 0.87
CA VAL A 154 -3.59 22.03 -0.49
C VAL A 154 -4.37 21.10 -1.43
N THR A 155 -5.28 21.68 -2.21
CA THR A 155 -6.04 20.93 -3.21
C THR A 155 -5.31 21.06 -4.53
N GLU A 156 -4.65 19.98 -4.94
CA GLU A 156 -3.87 19.92 -6.17
C GLU A 156 -4.76 19.64 -7.38
N GLU A 157 -5.79 18.80 -7.20
CA GLU A 157 -6.71 18.39 -8.25
C GLU A 157 -8.16 18.41 -7.77
N TRP A 158 -9.08 18.59 -8.71
CA TRP A 158 -10.52 18.47 -8.49
C TRP A 158 -11.02 17.16 -9.09
N ILE A 159 -11.85 16.45 -8.34
CA ILE A 159 -12.24 15.08 -8.67
C ILE A 159 -13.68 15.02 -9.15
N ARG A 160 -13.98 14.01 -9.97
CA ARG A 160 -15.34 13.67 -10.35
C ARG A 160 -15.82 12.47 -9.53
N LEU A 161 -16.84 12.69 -8.72
CA LEU A 161 -17.51 11.64 -7.95
C LEU A 161 -18.41 10.80 -8.89
N GLU A 162 -18.19 9.49 -8.97
CA GLU A 162 -19.03 8.54 -9.73
C GLU A 162 -19.68 7.53 -8.78
N ASP A 163 -20.85 6.98 -9.14
CA ASP A 163 -21.58 5.94 -8.37
C ASP A 163 -21.62 6.21 -6.84
N CYS A 164 -22.07 7.40 -6.44
CA CYS A 164 -22.13 7.78 -5.02
C CYS A 164 -23.21 6.97 -4.29
N GLU A 165 -22.84 6.34 -3.20
CA GLU A 165 -23.73 5.70 -2.24
C GLU A 165 -23.63 6.43 -0.91
N PHE A 166 -24.77 6.63 -0.23
CA PHE A 166 -24.85 7.39 1.01
C PHE A 166 -25.41 6.54 2.14
N HIS A 167 -24.88 6.77 3.34
CA HIS A 167 -25.50 6.26 4.56
C HIS A 167 -26.88 6.88 4.75
N SER A 168 -27.76 6.16 5.45
CA SER A 168 -29.15 6.55 5.72
C SER A 168 -29.32 7.91 6.41
N CYS A 169 -28.29 8.41 7.09
CA CYS A 169 -28.32 9.69 7.80
C CYS A 169 -28.08 10.92 6.90
N VAL A 170 -27.74 10.71 5.63
CA VAL A 170 -27.46 11.78 4.65
C VAL A 170 -28.74 12.27 4.00
N ILE A 171 -28.90 13.60 3.95
CA ILE A 171 -29.98 14.27 3.24
C ILE A 171 -29.63 14.33 1.75
N GLN A 172 -29.98 13.27 1.01
CA GLN A 172 -29.55 13.10 -0.39
C GLN A 172 -30.05 14.21 -1.32
N ASP A 173 -31.23 14.78 -1.06
CA ASP A 173 -31.78 15.90 -1.84
C ASP A 173 -30.87 17.12 -1.87
N GLU A 174 -30.17 17.41 -0.76
CA GLU A 174 -29.18 18.50 -0.69
C GLU A 174 -27.95 18.19 -1.55
N PHE A 175 -27.55 16.92 -1.61
CA PHE A 175 -26.45 16.52 -2.48
C PHE A 175 -26.84 16.64 -3.96
N TYR A 176 -28.03 16.17 -4.35
CA TYR A 176 -28.45 16.24 -5.75
C TYR A 176 -28.68 17.67 -6.25
N LYS A 177 -29.19 18.56 -5.39
CA LYS A 177 -29.44 19.98 -5.74
C LYS A 177 -28.17 20.83 -5.66
N ASN A 178 -27.44 20.72 -4.55
CA ASN A 178 -26.40 21.67 -4.16
C ASN A 178 -24.99 21.07 -4.13
N ARG A 179 -24.84 19.75 -4.32
CA ARG A 179 -23.57 19.01 -4.14
C ARG A 179 -22.98 19.18 -2.74
N VAL A 180 -23.86 19.31 -1.73
CA VAL A 180 -23.50 19.42 -0.31
C VAL A 180 -23.85 18.12 0.38
N ILE A 181 -22.87 17.52 1.07
CA ILE A 181 -23.11 16.33 1.89
C ILE A 181 -23.55 16.80 3.27
N LYS A 182 -24.88 16.90 3.47
CA LYS A 182 -25.50 17.31 4.73
C LYS A 182 -26.14 16.12 5.44
N PHE A 183 -25.92 15.98 6.74
CA PHE A 183 -26.37 14.82 7.50
C PHE A 183 -26.47 15.08 9.00
N HIS A 184 -27.08 14.14 9.72
CA HIS A 184 -27.10 14.10 11.19
C HIS A 184 -26.30 12.88 11.66
N PRO A 185 -25.09 13.07 12.23
CA PRO A 185 -24.23 11.95 12.58
C PRO A 185 -24.78 11.13 13.77
N PRO A 186 -24.64 9.80 13.74
CA PRO A 186 -24.59 8.99 14.94
C PRO A 186 -23.54 9.52 15.92
N ASP A 187 -23.85 9.36 17.20
CA ASP A 187 -23.03 9.91 18.28
C ASP A 187 -21.96 8.92 18.74
N ALA A 188 -20.72 9.39 18.92
CA ALA A 188 -19.58 8.61 19.45
C ALA A 188 -19.31 7.26 18.73
N CYS A 189 -19.76 7.13 17.48
CA CYS A 189 -19.63 5.93 16.68
C CYS A 189 -18.97 6.29 15.34
N LEU A 190 -17.89 5.59 15.01
CA LEU A 190 -17.30 5.69 13.68
C LEU A 190 -18.20 4.92 12.71
N PHE A 191 -18.66 5.58 11.66
CA PHE A 191 -19.50 4.96 10.64
C PHE A 191 -19.06 5.41 9.25
N GLU A 192 -19.38 4.61 8.24
CA GLU A 192 -19.17 4.98 6.84
C GLU A 192 -20.27 5.95 6.42
N LEU A 193 -19.90 7.21 6.14
CA LEU A 193 -20.81 8.28 5.75
C LEU A 193 -21.25 8.16 4.29
N LEU A 194 -20.29 7.95 3.40
CA LEU A 194 -20.52 7.83 1.97
C LEU A 194 -19.38 7.08 1.31
N ARG A 195 -19.67 6.46 0.17
CA ARG A 195 -18.67 5.83 -0.70
C ARG A 195 -18.94 6.17 -2.15
N PHE A 196 -17.89 6.33 -2.93
CA PHE A 196 -18.00 6.65 -4.35
C PHE A 196 -16.86 6.02 -5.13
N ARG A 197 -17.08 5.84 -6.43
CA ARG A 197 -16.05 5.45 -7.37
C ARG A 197 -15.39 6.68 -7.96
N ILE A 198 -14.14 6.50 -8.35
CA ILE A 198 -13.37 7.51 -9.04
C ILE A 198 -12.49 6.84 -10.08
N ARG A 199 -12.22 7.57 -11.16
CA ARG A 199 -11.23 7.15 -12.15
C ARG A 199 -9.85 7.57 -11.65
N PRO A 200 -8.99 6.63 -11.24
CA PRO A 200 -7.65 6.98 -10.81
C PRO A 200 -6.86 7.60 -11.98
N PRO A 201 -5.95 8.55 -11.70
CA PRO A 201 -5.12 9.16 -12.74
C PRO A 201 -4.32 8.08 -13.49
N LYS A 202 -4.23 8.22 -14.81
CA LYS A 202 -3.44 7.31 -15.66
C LYS A 202 -1.96 7.66 -15.55
N ASN A 203 -1.08 6.68 -15.80
CA ASN A 203 0.37 6.84 -15.91
C ASN A 203 1.10 7.28 -14.62
N ARG A 204 0.54 6.97 -13.45
CA ARG A 204 1.24 7.18 -12.18
C ARG A 204 2.09 5.95 -11.87
N GLU A 205 3.34 6.18 -11.49
CA GLU A 205 4.22 5.12 -11.01
C GLU A 205 3.63 4.47 -9.76
N LEU A 206 3.57 3.13 -9.72
CA LEU A 206 3.03 2.41 -8.58
C LEU A 206 3.95 2.58 -7.35
N PRO A 207 3.39 2.78 -6.14
CA PRO A 207 4.18 2.86 -4.91
C PRO A 207 5.08 1.65 -4.63
N LEU A 208 4.67 0.48 -5.11
CA LEU A 208 5.45 -0.75 -5.14
C LEU A 208 5.37 -1.32 -6.54
N GLN A 209 6.52 -1.57 -7.17
CA GLN A 209 6.58 -2.33 -8.41
C GLN A 209 7.01 -3.75 -8.06
N VAL A 210 6.19 -4.73 -8.39
CA VAL A 210 6.44 -6.14 -8.07
C VAL A 210 6.59 -6.90 -9.37
N ARG A 211 7.64 -7.71 -9.47
CA ARG A 211 7.81 -8.69 -10.54
C ARG A 211 7.96 -10.06 -9.92
N VAL A 212 7.32 -11.06 -10.54
CA VAL A 212 7.34 -12.43 -10.06
C VAL A 212 7.71 -13.34 -11.21
N PHE A 213 8.66 -14.23 -10.97
CA PHE A 213 9.12 -15.24 -11.90
C PHE A 213 8.91 -16.61 -11.26
N MET A 214 8.40 -17.56 -12.04
CA MET A 214 8.26 -18.95 -11.63
C MET A 214 8.89 -19.86 -12.66
N THR A 215 9.91 -20.61 -12.25
CA THR A 215 10.59 -21.59 -13.09
C THR A 215 10.31 -22.98 -12.53
N VAL A 216 9.73 -23.84 -13.36
CA VAL A 216 9.42 -25.22 -13.00
C VAL A 216 10.22 -26.14 -13.91
N SER A 217 10.95 -27.07 -13.30
CA SER A 217 11.63 -28.17 -13.97
C SER A 217 11.17 -29.50 -13.38
N ASN A 218 11.62 -30.62 -13.97
CA ASN A 218 11.30 -31.96 -13.45
C ASN A 218 11.91 -32.25 -12.07
N THR A 219 12.95 -31.51 -11.69
CA THR A 219 13.74 -31.78 -10.47
C THR A 219 13.75 -30.61 -9.49
N SER A 220 13.21 -29.46 -9.86
CA SER A 220 13.22 -28.27 -9.01
C SER A 220 12.16 -27.25 -9.40
N VAL A 221 11.75 -26.46 -8.41
CA VAL A 221 10.88 -25.31 -8.58
C VAL A 221 11.56 -24.11 -7.94
N GLU A 222 11.63 -23.01 -8.69
CA GLU A 222 12.09 -21.71 -8.22
C GLU A 222 10.97 -20.68 -8.36
N ILE A 223 10.70 -19.95 -7.28
CA ILE A 223 9.87 -18.74 -7.31
C ILE A 223 10.74 -17.58 -6.86
N ARG A 224 10.88 -16.58 -7.72
CA ARG A 224 11.61 -15.35 -7.43
C ARG A 224 10.68 -14.15 -7.53
N SER A 225 10.79 -13.22 -6.59
CA SER A 225 10.12 -11.93 -6.71
C SER A 225 11.05 -10.77 -6.39
N ASP A 226 11.05 -9.79 -7.29
CA ASP A 226 11.79 -8.55 -7.17
C ASP A 226 10.80 -7.41 -6.90
N ILE A 227 10.97 -6.70 -5.79
CA ILE A 227 10.22 -5.49 -5.46
C ILE A 227 11.13 -4.29 -5.67
N LEU A 228 10.66 -3.30 -6.43
CA LEU A 228 11.24 -1.95 -6.46
C LEU A 228 10.29 -0.99 -5.72
N VAL A 229 10.86 -0.16 -4.86
CA VAL A 229 10.13 0.85 -4.08
C VAL A 229 10.55 2.22 -4.59
N PRO A 230 9.86 2.82 -5.57
CA PRO A 230 10.22 4.13 -6.12
C PRO A 230 10.28 5.21 -5.05
N GLY A 231 9.52 5.05 -3.96
CA GLY A 231 9.46 5.99 -2.86
C GLY A 231 8.44 7.07 -3.15
N TYR A 232 7.47 7.24 -2.26
CA TYR A 232 6.49 8.31 -2.36
C TYR A 232 6.89 9.45 -1.42
N SER A 233 7.04 10.67 -1.93
CA SER A 233 7.36 11.83 -1.10
C SER A 233 6.22 12.83 -1.12
N SER A 234 5.80 13.26 0.08
CA SER A 234 4.82 14.33 0.28
C SER A 234 5.51 15.56 0.86
N ARG A 235 5.20 16.75 0.33
CA ARG A 235 5.76 18.02 0.81
C ARG A 235 5.58 18.25 2.33
N LYS A 236 4.49 17.73 2.91
CA LYS A 236 4.18 17.90 4.35
C LYS A 236 4.75 16.79 5.24
N GLN A 237 4.98 15.59 4.72
CA GLN A 237 5.30 14.41 5.52
C GLN A 237 6.59 13.69 5.13
N GLY A 238 7.32 14.24 4.16
CA GLY A 238 8.50 13.60 3.61
C GLY A 238 8.15 12.27 2.93
N GLN A 239 9.04 11.29 3.05
CA GLN A 239 8.86 9.98 2.44
C GLN A 239 7.78 9.17 3.17
N VAL A 240 6.69 8.87 2.47
CA VAL A 240 5.62 8.00 2.97
C VAL A 240 5.97 6.55 2.69
N PRO A 241 5.97 5.68 3.70
CA PRO A 241 6.21 4.26 3.51
C PRO A 241 4.97 3.51 3.04
N CYS A 242 5.19 2.39 2.38
CA CYS A 242 4.25 1.29 2.28
C CYS A 242 4.37 0.43 3.56
N GLU A 243 3.27 0.23 4.26
CA GLU A 243 3.19 -0.52 5.51
C GLU A 243 2.36 -1.80 5.35
N ASN A 244 2.61 -2.77 6.23
CA ASN A 244 1.86 -4.03 6.29
C ASN A 244 1.80 -4.78 4.95
N ILE A 245 2.92 -4.77 4.22
CA ILE A 245 3.01 -5.38 2.89
C ILE A 245 2.91 -6.89 3.04
N GLN A 246 2.03 -7.49 2.25
CA GLN A 246 1.78 -8.91 2.19
C GLN A 246 1.74 -9.35 0.74
N ILE A 247 2.68 -10.21 0.34
CA ILE A 247 2.72 -10.83 -0.99
C ILE A 247 2.42 -12.32 -0.84
N ARG A 248 1.46 -12.83 -1.62
CA ARG A 248 1.00 -14.23 -1.53
C ARG A 248 1.39 -14.99 -2.79
N PHE A 249 2.38 -15.86 -2.66
CA PHE A 249 2.83 -16.75 -3.74
C PHE A 249 2.00 -18.05 -3.69
N PRO A 250 1.05 -18.26 -4.61
CA PRO A 250 0.18 -19.45 -4.58
C PRO A 250 1.00 -20.72 -4.73
N ILE A 251 0.70 -21.73 -3.90
CA ILE A 251 1.40 -23.02 -3.90
C ILE A 251 0.38 -24.12 -4.21
N PRO A 252 0.64 -24.97 -5.22
CA PRO A 252 -0.18 -26.13 -5.53
C PRO A 252 -0.34 -27.08 -4.34
N GLU A 253 -1.49 -27.74 -4.25
CA GLU A 253 -1.81 -28.59 -3.10
C GLU A 253 -0.85 -29.78 -2.94
N CYS A 254 -0.43 -30.38 -4.05
CA CYS A 254 0.54 -31.47 -4.07
C CYS A 254 1.90 -31.10 -3.49
N TRP A 255 2.24 -29.81 -3.42
CA TRP A 255 3.52 -29.32 -2.89
C TRP A 255 3.44 -28.82 -1.44
N ILE A 256 2.26 -28.76 -0.83
CA ILE A 256 2.07 -28.22 0.53
C ILE A 256 2.96 -28.94 1.55
N TYR A 257 3.18 -30.25 1.37
CA TYR A 257 3.96 -31.06 2.29
C TYR A 257 5.43 -30.60 2.38
N LEU A 258 6.00 -30.05 1.29
CA LEU A 258 7.36 -29.51 1.23
C LEU A 258 7.59 -28.36 2.23
N PHE A 259 6.52 -27.66 2.58
CA PHE A 259 6.53 -26.51 3.48
C PHE A 259 6.15 -26.85 4.92
N ARG A 260 5.82 -28.11 5.22
CA ARG A 260 5.51 -28.56 6.57
C ARG A 260 6.79 -28.91 7.34
N THR A 261 6.74 -28.74 8.65
CA THR A 261 7.80 -29.15 9.57
C THR A 261 7.15 -29.93 10.70
N GLU A 262 7.66 -31.12 10.98
CA GLU A 262 7.21 -31.91 12.13
C GLU A 262 7.67 -31.26 13.43
N LYS A 263 6.75 -31.19 14.39
CA LYS A 263 7.05 -30.91 15.79
C LYS A 263 6.43 -32.01 16.63
N HIS A 264 6.97 -32.23 17.82
CA HIS A 264 6.62 -33.30 18.76
C HIS A 264 5.12 -33.61 18.93
N PHE A 265 4.21 -32.64 18.73
CA PHE A 265 2.75 -32.86 18.80
C PHE A 265 1.92 -32.18 17.69
N ARG A 266 2.54 -31.47 16.74
CA ARG A 266 1.85 -30.68 15.70
C ARG A 266 2.75 -30.45 14.48
N TYR A 267 2.15 -30.21 13.33
CA TYR A 267 2.87 -29.69 12.16
C TYR A 267 2.98 -28.15 12.22
N GLY A 268 4.17 -27.63 11.98
CA GLY A 268 4.42 -26.21 11.72
C GLY A 268 4.72 -25.94 10.24
N SER A 269 4.90 -24.67 9.87
CA SER A 269 5.39 -24.29 8.54
C SER A 269 6.85 -23.91 8.58
N LYS A 270 7.61 -24.24 7.52
CA LYS A 270 8.95 -23.72 7.27
C LYS A 270 8.91 -22.19 7.18
N LYS A 271 9.92 -21.54 7.76
CA LYS A 271 10.08 -20.08 7.80
C LYS A 271 11.28 -19.67 6.95
N SER A 272 11.22 -18.46 6.43
CA SER A 272 12.32 -17.86 5.66
C SER A 272 13.56 -17.59 6.49
N THR A 273 14.72 -17.71 5.86
CA THR A 273 15.98 -17.16 6.36
C THR A 273 16.19 -15.76 5.79
N ALA A 274 16.72 -14.84 6.61
CA ALA A 274 17.01 -13.47 6.17
C ALA A 274 18.31 -13.42 5.36
N ARG A 275 18.28 -12.82 4.16
CA ARG A 275 19.49 -12.44 3.41
C ARG A 275 19.96 -11.05 3.83
N ARG A 276 21.26 -10.90 4.12
CA ARG A 276 21.86 -9.59 4.41
C ARG A 276 21.94 -8.75 3.12
N PRO A 277 21.46 -7.50 3.10
CA PRO A 277 21.62 -6.62 1.95
C PRO A 277 23.12 -6.30 1.75
N GLY A 278 23.67 -6.61 0.57
CA GLY A 278 25.09 -6.39 0.25
C GLY A 278 25.82 -7.61 -0.34
N LYS A 279 25.25 -8.82 -0.28
CA LYS A 279 25.78 -10.01 -0.97
C LYS A 279 25.13 -10.22 -2.36
N ILE A 280 25.14 -9.19 -3.19
CA ILE A 280 24.63 -9.29 -4.57
C ILE A 280 25.83 -9.57 -5.48
N LYS A 281 25.87 -10.79 -6.05
CA LYS A 281 26.75 -11.33 -7.11
C LYS A 281 28.28 -11.11 -6.98
N GLY A 282 29.02 -12.20 -6.78
CA GLY A 282 30.42 -12.30 -7.26
C GLY A 282 31.54 -12.60 -6.25
N LEU A 283 31.27 -12.86 -4.97
CA LEU A 283 32.33 -13.15 -3.98
C LEU A 283 32.01 -14.32 -3.05
N GLU A 284 31.39 -15.39 -3.56
CA GLU A 284 31.17 -16.63 -2.79
C GLU A 284 32.22 -17.72 -3.05
N ARG A 285 33.22 -17.46 -3.92
CA ARG A 285 34.31 -18.43 -4.18
C ARG A 285 35.60 -18.24 -3.36
N ILE A 286 35.73 -17.22 -2.50
CA ILE A 286 37.03 -16.92 -1.84
C ILE A 286 36.92 -16.68 -0.32
N ILE A 287 35.93 -17.23 0.37
CA ILE A 287 36.01 -17.32 1.84
C ILE A 287 35.73 -18.77 2.24
N GLY A 288 36.84 -19.49 2.40
CA GLY A 288 36.87 -20.87 2.83
C GLY A 288 36.33 -21.06 4.26
N ALA A 289 35.72 -22.23 4.44
CA ALA A 289 35.47 -22.92 5.69
C ALA A 289 34.62 -22.18 6.75
N ALA A 290 33.30 -22.29 6.65
CA ALA A 290 32.44 -22.63 7.80
C ALA A 290 30.99 -22.92 7.35
N GLN A 291 30.57 -24.16 7.59
CA GLN A 291 29.19 -24.69 7.52
C GLN A 291 28.62 -24.89 6.11
N ASN A 292 28.47 -26.16 5.73
CA ASN A 292 27.42 -26.61 4.82
C ASN A 292 26.08 -26.23 5.46
N LEU A 293 25.61 -25.00 5.24
CA LEU A 293 24.20 -24.68 5.43
C LEU A 293 23.48 -25.25 4.21
N ASP A 294 22.62 -26.23 4.45
CA ASP A 294 21.62 -26.61 3.46
C ASP A 294 20.94 -25.34 2.94
N PRO A 295 20.83 -25.14 1.61
CA PRO A 295 20.23 -23.94 1.07
C PRO A 295 18.80 -23.80 1.63
N SER A 296 18.52 -22.67 2.27
CA SER A 296 17.22 -22.49 2.91
C SER A 296 16.12 -22.40 1.85
N LEU A 297 15.06 -23.20 2.01
CA LEU A 297 13.92 -23.28 1.10
C LEU A 297 13.34 -21.90 0.72
N ILE A 298 13.34 -20.95 1.66
CA ILE A 298 12.81 -19.59 1.47
C ILE A 298 13.82 -18.57 2.00
N GLU A 299 14.14 -17.59 1.17
CA GLU A 299 15.10 -16.53 1.44
C GLU A 299 14.50 -15.17 1.11
N VAL A 300 14.63 -14.21 2.03
CA VAL A 300 14.06 -12.87 1.87
C VAL A 300 15.03 -11.78 2.31
N SER A 301 15.06 -10.65 1.61
CA SER A 301 15.90 -9.48 1.97
C SER A 301 15.27 -8.56 3.02
N ALA A 302 13.96 -8.68 3.23
CA ALA A 302 13.20 -7.92 4.23
C ALA A 302 12.03 -8.74 4.78
N GLY A 303 11.63 -8.44 6.01
CA GLY A 303 10.48 -9.09 6.63
C GLY A 303 10.68 -10.60 6.85
N GLN A 304 9.59 -11.36 6.71
CA GLN A 304 9.57 -12.81 6.90
C GLN A 304 8.57 -13.46 5.96
N ALA A 305 8.85 -14.68 5.51
CA ALA A 305 7.94 -15.48 4.71
C ALA A 305 7.74 -16.87 5.29
N LYS A 306 6.53 -17.41 5.13
CA LYS A 306 6.18 -18.80 5.51
C LYS A 306 4.94 -19.24 4.76
N TYR A 307 4.76 -20.56 4.61
CA TYR A 307 3.50 -21.11 4.10
C TYR A 307 2.35 -20.89 5.10
N GLU A 308 1.23 -20.40 4.59
CA GLU A 308 -0.01 -20.24 5.34
C GLU A 308 -1.18 -20.89 4.61
N HIS A 309 -1.68 -21.96 5.22
CA HIS A 309 -2.71 -22.80 4.61
C HIS A 309 -4.00 -22.04 4.28
N VAL A 310 -4.37 -21.02 5.07
CA VAL A 310 -5.59 -20.23 4.82
C VAL A 310 -5.57 -19.47 3.48
N PHE A 311 -4.37 -19.24 2.95
CA PHE A 311 -4.16 -18.58 1.67
C PHE A 311 -3.74 -19.56 0.57
N HIS A 312 -3.51 -20.84 0.90
CA HIS A 312 -2.86 -21.81 0.00
C HIS A 312 -1.58 -21.26 -0.64
N ALA A 313 -0.81 -20.47 0.13
CA ALA A 313 0.28 -19.67 -0.40
C ALA A 313 1.47 -19.57 0.58
N VAL A 314 2.66 -19.34 0.04
CA VAL A 314 3.76 -18.75 0.82
C VAL A 314 3.52 -17.26 0.92
N VAL A 315 3.39 -16.78 2.15
CA VAL A 315 3.06 -15.39 2.44
C VAL A 315 4.29 -14.65 2.92
N TRP A 316 4.75 -13.69 2.14
CA TRP A 316 5.85 -12.79 2.47
C TRP A 316 5.31 -11.50 3.08
N ARG A 317 5.62 -11.26 4.36
CA ARG A 317 5.20 -10.06 5.09
C ARG A 317 6.37 -9.14 5.37
N ILE A 318 6.24 -7.89 4.96
CA ILE A 318 7.22 -6.83 5.17
C ILE A 318 6.52 -5.69 5.94
N PRO A 319 6.94 -5.38 7.18
CA PRO A 319 6.25 -4.39 7.98
C PRO A 319 6.22 -2.99 7.35
N ARG A 320 7.33 -2.59 6.73
CA ARG A 320 7.53 -1.24 6.20
C ARG A 320 8.56 -1.23 5.08
N LEU A 321 8.24 -0.59 3.96
CA LEU A 321 9.18 -0.21 2.91
C LEU A 321 8.97 1.24 2.48
N PRO A 322 10.03 2.01 2.19
CA PRO A 322 11.43 1.67 2.43
C PRO A 322 11.71 1.54 3.94
N LYS A 323 12.80 0.86 4.32
CA LYS A 323 13.17 0.73 5.73
C LYS A 323 13.51 2.11 6.31
N GLU A 324 13.47 2.26 7.62
CA GLU A 324 13.88 3.53 8.25
C GLU A 324 15.30 3.92 7.82
N GLY A 325 15.47 5.19 7.43
CA GLY A 325 16.74 5.71 6.91
C GLY A 325 17.07 5.32 5.46
N GLN A 326 16.24 4.53 4.79
CA GLN A 326 16.45 4.21 3.38
C GLN A 326 15.75 5.21 2.45
N GLY A 327 16.41 5.54 1.33
CA GLY A 327 15.88 6.44 0.32
C GLY A 327 14.85 5.80 -0.61
N ALA A 328 14.61 6.49 -1.73
CA ALA A 328 13.83 6.02 -2.86
C ALA A 328 14.56 4.90 -3.62
N TYR A 329 13.84 4.20 -4.51
CA TYR A 329 14.32 3.15 -5.42
C TYR A 329 15.07 1.99 -4.73
N THR A 330 14.64 1.62 -3.53
CA THR A 330 15.19 0.42 -2.86
C THR A 330 14.64 -0.85 -3.50
N GLN A 331 15.47 -1.88 -3.57
CA GLN A 331 15.09 -3.20 -4.07
C GLN A 331 14.98 -4.21 -2.94
N GLN A 332 13.97 -5.07 -3.00
CA GLN A 332 13.84 -6.24 -2.14
C GLN A 332 13.67 -7.50 -2.98
N LEU A 333 14.17 -8.61 -2.46
CA LEU A 333 14.19 -9.91 -3.12
C LEU A 333 13.53 -10.95 -2.22
N PHE A 334 12.67 -11.75 -2.85
CA PHE A 334 12.20 -13.03 -2.35
C PHE A 334 12.69 -14.13 -3.28
N LEU A 335 13.16 -15.23 -2.69
CA LEU A 335 13.59 -16.42 -3.42
C LEU A 335 13.09 -17.65 -2.67
N LEU A 336 12.42 -18.55 -3.38
CA LEU A 336 12.01 -19.86 -2.91
C LEU A 336 12.56 -20.89 -3.86
N ARG A 337 13.26 -21.89 -3.33
CA ARG A 337 13.87 -22.98 -4.09
C ARG A 337 13.57 -24.30 -3.42
N THR A 338 12.88 -25.18 -4.14
CA THR A 338 12.64 -26.55 -3.70
C THR A 338 13.12 -27.52 -4.76
N GLU A 339 13.73 -28.61 -4.31
CA GLU A 339 13.98 -29.77 -5.17
C GLU A 339 12.72 -30.64 -5.18
N LEU A 340 12.46 -31.24 -6.33
CA LEU A 340 11.40 -32.20 -6.55
C LEU A 340 12.04 -33.57 -6.76
N THR A 341 11.43 -34.58 -6.16
CA THR A 341 11.74 -35.99 -6.39
C THR A 341 10.99 -36.51 -7.62
N SER A 342 11.38 -37.67 -8.12
CA SER A 342 10.65 -38.34 -9.23
C SER A 342 9.21 -38.74 -8.88
N PHE A 343 8.86 -38.76 -7.60
CA PHE A 343 7.50 -39.09 -7.13
C PHE A 343 6.63 -37.84 -6.96
N ASP A 344 7.23 -36.65 -7.06
CA ASP A 344 6.51 -35.40 -6.91
C ASP A 344 5.66 -35.11 -8.13
N GLN A 345 4.39 -34.83 -7.87
CA GLN A 345 3.45 -34.45 -8.90
C GLN A 345 3.67 -32.99 -9.28
N ILE A 346 3.86 -32.73 -10.56
CA ILE A 346 3.82 -31.39 -11.13
C ILE A 346 2.38 -31.14 -11.60
N PRO A 347 1.69 -30.09 -11.13
CA PRO A 347 0.34 -29.78 -11.58
C PRO A 347 0.27 -29.47 -13.07
N ASP A 348 -0.87 -29.81 -13.69
CA ASP A 348 -1.13 -29.48 -15.10
C ASP A 348 -1.25 -27.97 -15.35
N SER A 349 -1.61 -27.21 -14.32
CA SER A 349 -1.79 -25.76 -14.39
C SER A 349 -1.38 -25.06 -13.11
N PHE A 350 -0.90 -23.82 -13.24
CA PHE A 350 -0.53 -22.95 -12.13
C PHE A 350 -1.45 -21.73 -12.05
N GLU A 351 -1.64 -21.21 -10.83
CA GLU A 351 -2.28 -19.91 -10.63
C GLU A 351 -1.45 -18.83 -11.32
N GLN A 352 -2.09 -18.00 -12.12
CA GLN A 352 -1.38 -17.07 -13.03
C GLN A 352 -0.95 -15.77 -12.35
N TYR A 353 -1.42 -15.53 -11.12
CA TYR A 353 -1.26 -14.25 -10.44
C TYR A 353 -0.81 -14.42 -9.00
N VAL A 354 -0.07 -13.41 -8.53
CA VAL A 354 0.26 -13.18 -7.13
C VAL A 354 -0.56 -12.01 -6.61
N ASP A 355 -1.15 -12.20 -5.43
CA ASP A 355 -1.81 -11.11 -4.72
C ASP A 355 -0.81 -10.32 -3.87
N VAL A 356 -0.92 -8.99 -3.93
CA VAL A 356 -0.15 -8.06 -3.10
C VAL A 356 -1.13 -7.15 -2.37
N GLU A 357 -1.00 -7.05 -1.04
CA GLU A 357 -1.81 -6.16 -0.22
C GLU A 357 -0.90 -5.29 0.66
N PHE A 358 -1.16 -3.98 0.73
CA PHE A 358 -0.44 -3.07 1.63
C PHE A 358 -1.23 -1.80 1.90
N THR A 359 -0.77 -1.02 2.87
CA THR A 359 -1.37 0.27 3.24
C THR A 359 -0.37 1.40 3.14
N MET A 360 -0.81 2.57 2.69
CA MET A 360 -0.02 3.80 2.72
C MET A 360 -0.72 4.82 3.61
N PRO A 361 -0.15 5.17 4.78
CA PRO A 361 -0.73 6.20 5.63
C PRO A 361 -0.64 7.57 4.97
N ALA A 362 -1.61 8.44 5.26
CA ALA A 362 -1.60 9.85 4.88
C ALA A 362 -1.41 10.14 3.38
N THR A 363 -1.90 9.24 2.54
CA THR A 363 -1.90 9.37 1.08
C THR A 363 -3.30 9.14 0.53
N TYR A 364 -3.49 9.66 -0.68
CA TYR A 364 -4.70 9.51 -1.47
C TYR A 364 -4.26 9.28 -2.93
N VAL A 365 -4.64 8.15 -3.50
CA VAL A 365 -4.46 7.84 -4.93
C VAL A 365 -5.57 8.50 -5.75
N SER A 366 -6.74 8.69 -5.14
CA SER A 366 -7.91 9.31 -5.74
C SER A 366 -7.80 10.83 -5.90
N HIS A 367 -6.83 11.48 -5.26
CA HIS A 367 -6.81 12.94 -5.09
C HIS A 367 -8.00 13.51 -4.29
N THR A 368 -8.79 12.66 -3.63
CA THR A 368 -9.86 13.13 -2.75
C THR A 368 -9.29 13.92 -1.59
N THR A 369 -9.79 15.14 -1.42
CA THR A 369 -9.45 15.99 -0.28
C THR A 369 -10.73 16.48 0.41
N VAL A 370 -10.75 16.38 1.73
CA VAL A 370 -11.78 17.00 2.57
C VAL A 370 -11.43 18.47 2.69
N ARG A 371 -12.28 19.32 2.11
CA ARG A 371 -12.10 20.77 1.97
C ARG A 371 -12.70 21.53 3.14
N SER A 372 -13.83 21.05 3.66
CA SER A 372 -14.51 21.69 4.77
C SER A 372 -15.30 20.71 5.62
N VAL A 373 -15.47 21.06 6.89
CA VAL A 373 -16.42 20.41 7.80
C VAL A 373 -17.11 21.51 8.58
N SER A 374 -18.41 21.65 8.42
CA SER A 374 -19.25 22.65 9.10
C SER A 374 -20.21 21.96 10.06
N VAL A 375 -20.42 22.55 11.23
CA VAL A 375 -21.39 22.06 12.23
C VAL A 375 -22.23 23.24 12.68
N THR A 376 -23.56 23.08 12.74
CA THR A 376 -24.49 24.19 13.04
C THR A 376 -24.38 24.74 14.47
N ASN A 377 -23.58 24.11 15.34
CA ASN A 377 -23.35 24.59 16.70
C ASN A 377 -22.68 25.98 16.71
N PRO A 378 -22.99 26.83 17.70
CA PRO A 378 -22.46 28.19 17.78
C PRO A 378 -20.94 28.24 17.99
N VAL A 379 -20.37 27.21 18.61
CA VAL A 379 -18.93 27.02 18.77
C VAL A 379 -18.50 25.90 17.84
N PRO A 380 -17.65 26.17 16.83
CA PRO A 380 -17.16 25.12 15.93
C PRO A 380 -16.35 24.06 16.68
N PRO A 381 -16.55 22.76 16.42
CA PRO A 381 -15.76 21.70 17.06
C PRO A 381 -14.34 21.65 16.49
N GLU A 382 -13.44 20.98 17.21
CA GLU A 382 -12.13 20.61 16.66
C GLU A 382 -12.28 19.63 15.49
N LYS A 383 -11.46 19.78 14.45
CA LYS A 383 -11.59 19.02 13.19
C LYS A 383 -10.32 18.25 12.91
N TYR A 384 -10.45 16.94 12.74
CA TYR A 384 -9.36 16.06 12.39
C TYR A 384 -9.66 15.35 11.08
N VAL A 385 -8.72 15.40 10.15
CA VAL A 385 -8.84 14.67 8.88
C VAL A 385 -7.65 13.73 8.74
N ARG A 386 -7.95 12.46 8.50
CA ARG A 386 -6.96 11.41 8.25
C ARG A 386 -7.18 10.81 6.87
N TYR A 387 -6.08 10.59 6.17
CA TYR A 387 -6.06 9.88 4.88
C TYR A 387 -5.37 8.54 5.05
N ILE A 388 -5.88 7.52 4.37
CA ILE A 388 -5.25 6.21 4.27
C ILE A 388 -5.56 5.61 2.91
N SER A 389 -4.56 5.06 2.24
CA SER A 389 -4.75 4.30 1.01
C SER A 389 -4.49 2.83 1.26
N LYS A 390 -5.44 1.98 0.85
CA LYS A 390 -5.33 0.52 0.84
C LYS A 390 -5.10 0.08 -0.59
N HIS A 391 -4.05 -0.69 -0.82
CA HIS A 391 -3.64 -1.14 -2.14
C HIS A 391 -3.81 -2.66 -2.25
N GLU A 392 -4.44 -3.11 -3.32
CA GLU A 392 -4.57 -4.52 -3.69
C GLU A 392 -4.11 -4.71 -5.13
N TYR A 393 -2.99 -5.41 -5.35
CA TYR A 393 -2.51 -5.72 -6.69
C TYR A 393 -2.68 -7.19 -7.00
N LYS A 394 -3.03 -7.47 -8.24
CA LYS A 394 -3.00 -8.78 -8.86
C LYS A 394 -1.92 -8.76 -9.94
N VAL A 395 -0.78 -9.38 -9.63
CA VAL A 395 0.45 -9.30 -10.46
C VAL A 395 0.63 -10.62 -11.20
N GLU A 396 0.64 -10.57 -12.52
CA GLU A 396 0.84 -11.75 -13.38
C GLU A 396 2.24 -12.33 -13.19
N ILE A 397 2.33 -13.65 -13.12
CA ILE A 397 3.57 -14.40 -12.94
C ILE A 397 4.22 -14.63 -14.30
N ASP A 398 5.51 -14.32 -14.40
CA ASP A 398 6.32 -14.69 -15.55
C ASP A 398 6.79 -16.15 -15.41
N PHE A 399 6.07 -17.07 -16.07
CA PHE A 399 6.45 -18.47 -16.13
C PHE A 399 7.59 -18.69 -17.13
N LYS A 400 8.69 -19.24 -16.65
CA LYS A 400 9.83 -19.64 -17.48
C LYS A 400 9.93 -21.15 -17.50
N ASN A 401 9.99 -21.72 -18.70
CA ASN A 401 10.32 -23.13 -18.85
C ASN A 401 11.84 -23.28 -18.78
N SER A 402 12.33 -24.30 -18.09
CA SER A 402 13.78 -24.53 -17.92
C SER A 402 14.53 -24.77 -19.24
N SER A 403 13.84 -24.96 -20.36
CA SER A 403 14.42 -25.04 -21.71
C SER A 403 15.01 -23.70 -22.18
N ASP A 404 14.45 -22.56 -21.75
CA ASP A 404 14.76 -21.26 -22.32
C ASP A 404 16.08 -20.67 -21.77
N GLU A 405 16.60 -21.22 -20.67
CA GLU A 405 17.92 -20.86 -20.13
C GLU A 405 19.06 -21.50 -20.92
N ILE A 406 18.83 -22.62 -21.60
CA ILE A 406 19.85 -23.33 -22.39
C ILE A 406 20.04 -22.65 -23.76
N ASP A 407 18.97 -22.16 -24.38
CA ASP A 407 19.05 -21.49 -25.68
C ASP A 407 19.77 -20.13 -25.61
N ASN A 408 19.55 -19.35 -24.54
CA ASN A 408 20.22 -18.06 -24.35
C ASN A 408 21.73 -18.19 -24.04
N LEU A 409 22.19 -19.37 -23.60
CA LEU A 409 23.61 -19.69 -23.42
C LEU A 409 24.25 -20.27 -24.70
N MET A 410 23.47 -20.72 -25.68
CA MET A 410 23.97 -21.22 -26.96
C MET A 410 23.98 -20.16 -28.08
N THR A 411 23.35 -19.00 -27.89
CA THR A 411 23.36 -17.88 -28.86
C THR A 411 24.41 -16.79 -28.58
N THR A 412 25.59 -17.15 -28.09
CA THR A 412 26.79 -16.30 -28.30
C THR A 412 27.47 -16.72 -29.60
N PRO A 413 27.49 -15.89 -30.66
CA PRO A 413 28.26 -16.19 -31.85
C PRO A 413 29.74 -16.13 -31.51
N SER A 414 30.40 -17.29 -31.56
CA SER A 414 31.85 -17.39 -31.69
C SER A 414 32.31 -16.58 -32.91
N GLY A 415 33.32 -15.73 -32.71
CA GLY A 415 33.83 -14.81 -33.71
C GLY A 415 34.16 -15.48 -35.05
N SER A 416 33.78 -14.81 -36.13
CA SER A 416 34.35 -15.03 -37.46
C SER A 416 34.87 -13.69 -37.97
N ALA A 417 36.17 -13.66 -38.23
CA ALA A 417 36.88 -12.53 -38.83
C ALA A 417 36.33 -12.25 -40.25
N PRO A 418 36.33 -10.98 -40.71
CA PRO A 418 35.84 -10.66 -42.04
C PRO A 418 36.82 -11.16 -43.13
N PRO A 419 36.33 -11.73 -44.24
CA PRO A 419 37.19 -12.21 -45.31
C PRO A 419 37.70 -11.06 -46.18
N LEU A 420 39.01 -11.11 -46.46
CA LEU A 420 39.73 -10.27 -47.43
C LEU A 420 39.21 -10.52 -48.85
N GLN A 421 38.91 -9.45 -49.59
CA GLN A 421 38.79 -9.47 -51.06
C GLN A 421 39.86 -8.58 -51.68
N HIS A 422 40.50 -9.11 -52.73
CA HIS A 422 41.65 -8.57 -53.44
C HIS A 422 41.26 -7.93 -54.79
N HIS A 423 42.09 -6.95 -55.19
CA HIS A 423 42.29 -6.29 -56.51
C HIS A 423 41.40 -5.07 -56.82
N SER A 424 41.90 -3.95 -57.37
CA SER A 424 43.12 -3.69 -58.16
C SER A 424 43.57 -2.21 -58.13
N ILE A 425 44.84 -2.02 -58.49
CA ILE A 425 45.69 -0.81 -58.49
C ILE A 425 45.23 0.28 -59.48
N SER A 426 45.37 1.57 -59.11
CA SER A 426 45.81 2.65 -60.02
C SER A 426 46.34 3.90 -59.28
N THR A 427 47.66 4.11 -59.39
CA THR A 427 48.41 5.39 -59.54
C THR A 427 48.30 6.54 -58.50
N THR A 428 49.37 6.70 -57.72
CA THR A 428 49.96 7.92 -57.10
C THR A 428 50.45 8.93 -58.17
N PRO A 429 51.01 10.14 -57.87
CA PRO A 429 51.36 10.79 -56.58
C PRO A 429 50.82 12.27 -56.48
N ALA A 430 50.96 13.09 -55.43
CA ALA A 430 52.17 13.53 -54.75
C ALA A 430 51.87 14.60 -53.66
N VAL A 431 52.86 14.82 -52.76
CA VAL A 431 53.23 16.02 -51.94
C VAL A 431 52.37 16.29 -50.67
N GLN A 432 52.85 16.09 -49.43
CA GLN A 432 53.90 16.75 -48.58
C GLN A 432 53.47 18.07 -47.89
N GLU A 433 53.90 18.18 -46.63
CA GLU A 433 53.96 19.34 -45.69
C GLU A 433 52.64 19.71 -44.97
N SER A 434 52.49 19.70 -43.65
CA SER A 434 53.25 20.18 -42.47
C SER A 434 53.28 21.70 -42.31
N THR A 435 52.79 22.15 -41.14
CA THR A 435 52.97 23.41 -40.36
C THR A 435 51.60 23.99 -39.97
N GLU A 436 51.25 24.03 -38.68
CA GLU A 436 51.52 25.16 -37.75
C GLU A 436 50.99 26.48 -38.32
N ASP A 437 49.92 27.03 -37.72
CA ASP A 437 50.05 28.19 -36.85
C ASP A 437 48.74 28.66 -36.21
N GLU A 438 48.97 29.30 -35.07
CA GLU A 438 48.10 30.04 -34.16
C GLU A 438 47.36 31.20 -34.88
N ASP A 439 46.18 31.59 -34.41
CA ASP A 439 45.97 32.74 -33.50
C ASP A 439 44.51 33.28 -33.56
N LYS A 440 43.99 33.60 -32.37
CA LYS A 440 43.20 34.79 -31.94
C LYS A 440 42.06 35.33 -32.82
N GLU A 441 40.83 35.37 -32.29
CA GLU A 441 40.18 36.44 -31.48
C GLU A 441 39.19 37.25 -32.32
N GLU A 442 38.32 37.96 -31.60
CA GLU A 442 37.29 38.91 -32.02
C GLU A 442 35.95 38.28 -32.46
N ASP A 443 34.89 38.22 -31.64
CA ASP A 443 34.15 39.24 -30.84
C ASP A 443 32.97 39.85 -31.62
N SER A 444 31.86 40.11 -30.90
CA SER A 444 30.52 40.61 -31.32
C SER A 444 29.66 39.66 -32.19
N ASP A 445 28.39 39.35 -31.90
CA ASP A 445 27.32 39.98 -31.11
C ASP A 445 26.50 38.96 -30.29
#